data_AF-A0AAN6XW01-F1
#
_entry.id   AF-A0AAN6XW01-F1
#
_cell.length_a   1.000
_cell.length_b   1.000
_cell.length_c   1.000
_cell.angle_alpha   90.00
_cell.angle_beta   90.00
_cell.angle_gamma   90.00
#
_symmetry.space_group_name_H-M   'P 1'
#
loop_
_entity.id
_entity.type
_entity.pdbx_description
1 polymer ?
#
loop_
_entity_poly.entity_id
_entity_poly.type
_entity_poly.pdbx_seq_one_letter_code
_entity_poly.pdbx_strand_id
1 'polypeptide(L)' 'ERDGYDLGEDQTWIICNGRNLIWLPPEYRPSCSTVQGRMVSIGCTSGRVFMVGFSCDV' A
#
# COMPACT_ATOMS: atom_id res chain seq x y z
N GLU A 1 2.84 15.36 8.37
CA GLU A 1 2.35 15.36 6.97
C GLU A 1 1.70 14.01 6.64
N ARG A 2 0.88 13.92 5.59
CA ARG A 2 0.64 12.61 4.96
C ARG A 2 1.97 12.21 4.32
N ASP A 3 2.58 11.10 4.71
CA ASP A 3 3.90 10.63 4.24
C ASP A 3 3.95 10.27 2.74
N GLY A 4 3.01 10.76 1.92
CA GLY A 4 2.96 10.58 0.47
C GLY A 4 2.56 9.16 0.03
N TYR A 5 2.49 8.20 0.94
CA TYR A 5 2.10 6.82 0.64
C TYR A 5 0.59 6.71 0.39
N ASP A 6 0.23 5.95 -0.63
CA ASP A 6 -1.16 5.61 -0.96
C ASP A 6 -1.21 4.35 -1.82
N LEU A 7 -2.41 3.97 -2.25
CA LEU A 7 -2.63 3.05 -3.35
C LEU A 7 -2.78 3.81 -4.67
N GLY A 8 -2.32 3.21 -5.76
CA GLY A 8 -2.65 3.66 -7.11
C GLY A 8 -4.16 3.64 -7.37
N GLU A 9 -4.62 4.43 -8.34
CA GLU A 9 -6.05 4.53 -8.71
C GLU A 9 -6.64 3.17 -9.08
N ASP A 10 -5.85 2.32 -9.76
CA ASP A 10 -6.22 0.95 -10.12
C ASP A 10 -5.96 -0.08 -9.02
N GLN A 11 -5.45 0.37 -7.87
CA GLN A 11 -5.07 -0.43 -6.70
C GLN A 11 -4.08 -1.56 -7.02
N THR A 12 -3.32 -1.45 -8.12
CA THR A 12 -2.30 -2.43 -8.50
C THR A 12 -0.90 -2.06 -8.01
N TRP A 13 -0.75 -0.86 -7.44
CA TRP A 13 0.50 -0.36 -6.89
C TRP A 13 0.31 0.24 -5.51
N ILE A 14 1.28 0.02 -4.63
CA ILE A 14 1.58 0.94 -3.54
C ILE A 14 2.41 2.08 -4.15
N ILE A 15 1.96 3.31 -3.95
CA ILE A 15 2.60 4.51 -4.50
C ILE A 15 3.15 5.38 -3.37
N CYS A 16 4.15 6.21 -3.68
CA CYS A 16 4.61 7.29 -2.83
C CYS A 16 4.80 8.55 -3.69
N ASN A 17 4.16 9.66 -3.30
CA ASN A 17 4.21 10.93 -4.02
C ASN A 17 3.87 10.77 -5.51
N GLY A 18 2.85 9.96 -5.81
CA GLY A 18 2.40 9.67 -7.18
C GLY A 18 3.30 8.73 -7.99
N ARG A 19 4.35 8.14 -7.39
CA ARG A 19 5.26 7.19 -8.06
C ARG A 19 5.05 5.77 -7.57
N ASN A 20 5.08 4.82 -8.49
CA ASN A 20 4.94 3.39 -8.23
C ASN A 20 6.14 2.85 -7.43
N LEU A 21 5.88 2.17 -6.30
CA LEU A 21 6.91 1.52 -5.48
C LEU A 21 6.83 -0.01 -5.54
N ILE A 22 5.68 -0.58 -5.19
CA ILE A 22 5.47 -2.03 -5.08
C ILE A 22 4.26 -2.41 -5.89
N TRP A 23 4.43 -3.33 -6.84
CA TRP A 23 3.32 -3.91 -7.57
C TRP A 23 2.61 -4.96 -6.73
N LEU A 24 1.28 -4.97 -6.79
CA LEU A 24 0.43 -5.91 -6.08
C LEU A 24 -0.07 -6.97 -7.06
N PRO A 25 0.35 -8.25 -6.87
CA PRO A 25 -0.25 -9.36 -7.59
C PRO A 25 -1.77 -9.43 -7.36
N PRO A 26 -2.56 -9.96 -8.31
CA PRO A 26 -4.02 -10.00 -8.21
C PRO A 26 -4.57 -10.52 -6.88
N GLU A 27 -3.95 -11.54 -6.29
CA GLU A 27 -4.33 -12.16 -5.02
C GLU A 27 -4.06 -11.29 -3.78
N TYR A 28 -3.23 -10.26 -3.91
CA TYR A 28 -2.89 -9.29 -2.86
C TYR A 28 -3.57 -7.93 -3.05
N ARG A 29 -4.41 -7.78 -4.08
CA ARG A 29 -5.13 -6.52 -4.30
C ARG A 29 -6.14 -6.26 -3.16
N PRO A 30 -6.29 -4.99 -2.75
CA PRO A 30 -7.11 -4.64 -1.60
C PRO A 30 -8.60 -4.78 -1.91
N SER A 31 -9.35 -5.34 -0.98
CA SER A 31 -10.78 -5.06 -0.80
C SER A 31 -11.00 -3.91 0.18
N CYS A 32 -10.04 -3.70 1.08
CA CYS A 32 -9.94 -2.55 1.97
C CYS A 32 -8.47 -2.23 2.25
N SER A 33 -8.20 -0.98 2.61
CA SER A 33 -6.85 -0.55 2.98
C SER A 33 -6.89 0.62 3.97
N THR A 34 -5.77 0.83 4.65
CA THR A 34 -5.53 2.05 5.40
C THR A 34 -4.05 2.42 5.34
N VAL A 35 -3.77 3.71 5.38
CA VAL A 35 -2.42 4.26 5.42
C VAL A 35 -2.27 5.07 6.70
N GLN A 36 -1.27 4.72 7.51
CA GLN A 36 -0.90 5.46 8.70
C GLN A 36 0.59 5.74 8.64
N GLY A 37 0.92 7.02 8.44
CA GLY A 37 2.29 7.45 8.22
C GLY A 37 2.94 6.68 7.07
N ARG A 38 4.02 5.94 7.36
CA ARG A 38 4.78 5.13 6.41
C ARG A 38 4.37 3.65 6.36
N MET A 39 3.21 3.34 6.92
CA MET A 39 2.66 1.99 6.93
C MET A 39 1.41 1.91 6.05
N VAL A 40 1.41 0.97 5.13
CA VAL A 40 0.26 0.63 4.29
C VAL A 40 -0.25 -0.74 4.72
N SER A 41 -1.51 -0.80 5.15
CA SER A 41 -2.18 -2.04 5.54
C SER A 41 -3.23 -2.39 4.49
N ILE A 42 -3.22 -3.64 4.02
CA ILE A 42 -4.11 -4.11 2.96
C ILE A 42 -4.83 -5.37 3.43
N GLY A 43 -6.17 -5.34 3.37
CA GLY A 43 -7.02 -6.51 3.47
C GLY A 43 -7.44 -6.98 2.08
N CYS A 44 -7.25 -8.26 1.79
CA CYS A 44 -7.59 -8.88 0.51
C CYS A 44 -8.97 -9.53 0.57
N THR A 45 -9.59 -9.77 -0.59
CA THR A 45 -10.86 -10.52 -0.71
C THR A 45 -10.78 -11.94 -0.14
N SER A 46 -9.58 -12.52 -0.06
CA SER A 46 -9.33 -13.83 0.58
C SER A 46 -9.43 -13.81 2.11
N GLY A 47 -9.57 -12.63 2.73
CA GLY A 47 -9.51 -12.45 4.18
C GLY A 47 -8.09 -12.33 4.75
N ARG A 48 -7.05 -12.45 3.90
CA ARG A 48 -5.66 -12.20 4.31
C ARG A 48 -5.42 -10.71 4.50
N VAL A 49 -4.60 -10.37 5.50
CA VAL A 49 -4.14 -9.01 5.76
C VAL A 49 -2.62 -9.00 5.75
N PHE A 50 -2.03 -8.01 5.08
CA PHE A 50 -0.59 -7.76 5.15
C PHE A 50 -0.31 -6.27 5.33
N MET A 51 0.86 -5.98 5.88
CA MET A 51 1.31 -4.62 6.19
C MET A 51 2.69 -4.40 5.59
N VAL A 52 2.88 -3.24 4.96
CA VAL A 52 4.15 -2.81 4.39
C VAL A 52 4.58 -1.54 5.12
N GLY A 53 5.71 -1.59 5.80
CA GLY A 53 6.34 -0.44 6.45
C GLY A 53 7.57 0.02 5.68
N PHE A 54 7.69 1.32 5.45
CA PHE A 54 8.84 1.92 4.78
C PHE A 54 9.77 2.61 5.80
N SER A 55 11.06 2.27 5.75
CA SER A 55 12.10 2.99 6.51
C SER A 55 12.44 4.30 5.81
N CYS A 56 12.89 5.29 6.57
CA CYS A 56 13.79 6.29 5.99
C CYS A 56 15.11 5.60 5.72
N ASP A 57 15.69 5.79 4.54
CA ASP A 57 17.14 5.69 4.44
C ASP A 57 17.74 6.78 5.35
N VAL A 58 18.64 6.37 6.23
CA VAL A 58 19.37 7.24 7.18
C VAL A 58 20.72 7.61 6.62
#